data_AF-A0A1Y3T4M7-F1
#
_entry.id   AF-A0A1Y3T4M7-F1
#
_cell.length_a   1.000
_cell.length_b   1.000
_cell.length_c   1.000
_cell.angle_alpha   90.00
_cell.angle_beta   90.00
_cell.angle_gamma   90.00
#
_symmetry.space_group_name_H-M   'P 1'
#
loop_
_entity.id
_entity.type
_entity.pdbx_description
1 polymer ?
#
loop_
_entity_poly.entity_id
_entity_poly.type
_entity_poly.pdbx_seq_one_letter_code
_entity_poly.pdbx_strand_id
1 'polypeptide(L)'
;MYGFIVTNASMKKNFKNELKRQRDSVALEKMSTMPYEVLALMDEMIESGKIKNETQKKITMEQNFKHFKEIMNTIYSYGTEKSIKIVSLMQKENYAANGKTASLDKYRMMSSYVLLATQIKHDVTEISVSPELWFQMRLTDYEANREEFMNANNKLVDELKLKEEFKIK
;
A
#
# COMPACT_ATOMS: atom_id res chain seq x y z
N MET A 1 -38.94 -25.00 27.61
CA MET A 1 -37.86 -25.56 26.76
C MET A 1 -37.48 -24.63 25.61
N TYR A 2 -38.45 -24.04 24.88
CA TYR A 2 -38.20 -23.11 23.76
C TYR A 2 -37.35 -21.86 24.13
N GLY A 3 -37.60 -21.23 25.28
CA GLY A 3 -36.84 -20.04 25.71
C GLY A 3 -35.33 -20.30 25.92
N PHE A 4 -34.95 -21.48 26.41
CA PHE A 4 -33.53 -21.81 26.64
C PHE A 4 -32.77 -22.02 25.32
N ILE A 5 -33.42 -22.60 24.30
CA ILE A 5 -32.84 -22.83 22.97
C ILE A 5 -32.62 -21.47 22.25
N VAL A 6 -33.60 -20.57 22.32
CA VAL A 6 -33.50 -19.21 21.74
C VAL A 6 -32.39 -18.40 22.40
N THR A 7 -32.28 -18.45 23.73
CA THR A 7 -31.21 -17.77 24.48
C THR A 7 -29.83 -18.32 24.13
N ASN A 8 -29.67 -19.64 24.00
CA ASN A 8 -28.39 -20.25 23.62
C ASN A 8 -27.97 -19.89 22.18
N ALA A 9 -28.90 -19.87 21.23
CA ALA A 9 -28.63 -19.44 19.86
C ALA A 9 -28.22 -17.95 19.79
N SER A 10 -28.88 -17.09 20.56
CA SER A 10 -28.55 -15.66 20.69
C SER A 10 -27.15 -15.45 21.28
N MET A 11 -26.81 -16.16 22.36
CA MET A 11 -25.46 -16.10 22.97
C MET A 11 -24.36 -16.52 21.99
N LYS A 12 -24.54 -17.61 21.24
CA LYS A 12 -23.58 -18.04 20.20
C LYS A 12 -23.41 -16.99 19.10
N LYS A 13 -24.50 -16.36 18.66
CA LYS A 13 -24.46 -15.27 17.67
C LYS A 13 -23.70 -14.05 18.20
N ASN A 14 -23.97 -13.63 19.44
CA ASN A 14 -23.29 -12.50 20.07
C ASN A 14 -21.78 -12.76 20.22
N PHE A 15 -21.41 -13.95 20.70
CA PHE A 15 -20.00 -14.34 20.82
C PHE A 15 -19.28 -14.34 19.46
N LYS A 16 -19.91 -14.87 18.41
CA LYS A 16 -19.36 -14.82 17.04
C LYS A 16 -19.19 -13.38 16.53
N ASN A 17 -20.14 -12.50 16.82
CA ASN A 17 -20.06 -11.09 16.45
C ASN A 17 -18.94 -10.37 17.19
N GLU A 18 -18.76 -10.65 18.47
CA GLU A 18 -17.69 -10.08 19.28
C GLU A 18 -16.31 -10.55 18.82
N LEU A 19 -16.14 -11.84 18.55
CA LEU A 19 -14.92 -12.38 17.93
C LEU A 19 -14.61 -11.73 16.59
N LYS A 20 -15.64 -11.53 15.75
CA LYS A 20 -15.48 -10.81 14.48
C LYS A 20 -15.00 -9.39 14.72
N ARG A 21 -15.63 -8.65 15.64
CA ARG A 21 -15.26 -7.28 15.99
C ARG A 21 -13.82 -7.17 16.51
N GLN A 22 -13.39 -8.10 17.35
CA GLN A 22 -12.01 -8.12 17.85
C GLN A 22 -11.00 -8.34 16.72
N ARG A 23 -11.26 -9.30 15.84
CA ARG A 23 -10.39 -9.55 14.68
C ARG A 23 -10.33 -8.33 13.76
N ASP A 24 -11.49 -7.75 13.44
CA ASP A 24 -11.57 -6.58 12.58
C ASP A 24 -10.85 -5.37 13.22
N SER A 25 -10.91 -5.23 14.56
CA SER A 25 -10.16 -4.22 15.31
C SER A 25 -8.65 -4.40 15.22
N VAL A 26 -8.14 -5.64 15.32
CA VAL A 26 -6.70 -5.92 15.19
C VAL A 26 -6.22 -5.62 13.77
N ALA A 27 -6.99 -6.01 12.76
CA ALA A 27 -6.66 -5.68 11.37
C ALA A 27 -6.63 -4.17 11.16
N LEU A 28 -7.62 -3.44 11.68
CA LEU A 28 -7.67 -1.98 11.61
C LEU A 28 -6.44 -1.34 12.29
N GLU A 29 -6.09 -1.80 13.50
CA GLU A 29 -4.93 -1.30 14.25
C GLU A 29 -3.63 -1.51 13.44
N LYS A 30 -3.39 -2.73 12.96
CA LYS A 30 -2.20 -3.07 12.17
C LYS A 30 -2.12 -2.32 10.85
N MET A 31 -3.25 -2.08 10.20
CA MET A 31 -3.30 -1.39 8.92
C MET A 31 -3.34 0.13 9.06
N SER A 32 -3.67 0.68 10.23
CA SER A 32 -3.84 2.13 10.44
C SER A 32 -2.57 2.94 10.18
N THR A 33 -1.39 2.37 10.47
CA THR A 33 -0.09 3.02 10.26
C THR A 33 0.54 2.65 8.92
N MET A 34 0.06 1.61 8.24
CA MET A 34 0.68 1.11 7.00
C MET A 34 0.75 2.13 5.86
N PRO A 35 -0.22 3.05 5.64
CA PRO A 35 -0.05 4.08 4.62
C PRO A 35 1.20 4.92 4.86
N TYR A 36 1.50 5.24 6.13
CA TYR A 36 2.70 5.99 6.49
C TYR A 36 3.96 5.17 6.25
N GLU A 37 4.02 3.92 6.73
CA GLU A 37 5.17 3.03 6.55
C GLU A 37 5.52 2.83 5.06
N VAL A 38 4.51 2.64 4.21
CA VAL A 38 4.69 2.50 2.75
C VAL A 38 5.31 3.76 2.13
N LEU A 39 4.83 4.94 2.52
CA LEU A 39 5.34 6.20 1.99
C LEU A 39 6.74 6.52 2.53
N ALA A 40 7.01 6.20 3.80
CA ALA A 40 8.32 6.35 4.42
C ALA A 40 9.38 5.50 3.69
N LEU A 41 9.07 4.23 3.41
CA LEU A 41 9.95 3.38 2.62
C LEU A 41 10.23 3.96 1.22
N MET A 42 9.20 4.51 0.56
CA MET A 42 9.40 5.14 -0.75
C MET A 42 10.35 6.34 -0.66
N ASP A 43 10.21 7.18 0.36
CA ASP A 43 11.11 8.31 0.61
C ASP A 43 12.55 7.83 0.84
N GLU A 44 12.74 6.80 1.68
CA GLU A 44 14.05 6.18 1.91
C GLU A 44 14.66 5.61 0.61
N MET A 45 13.84 5.04 -0.26
CA MET A 45 14.30 4.54 -1.57
C MET A 45 14.74 5.69 -2.49
N ILE A 46 14.00 6.79 -2.55
CA ILE A 46 14.37 7.99 -3.32
C ILE A 46 15.70 8.56 -2.81
N GLU A 47 15.87 8.65 -1.50
CA GLU A 47 17.10 9.14 -0.87
C GLU A 47 18.28 8.19 -1.11
N SER A 48 18.06 6.87 -1.04
CA SER A 48 19.09 5.86 -1.32
C SER A 48 19.66 5.99 -2.74
N GLY A 49 18.85 6.44 -3.70
CA GLY A 49 19.27 6.71 -5.08
C GLY A 49 20.33 7.83 -5.19
N LYS A 50 20.40 8.74 -4.20
CA LYS A 50 21.33 9.88 -4.17
C LYS A 50 22.66 9.53 -3.48
N ILE A 51 22.76 8.37 -2.84
CA ILE A 51 23.97 7.94 -2.14
C ILE A 51 25.08 7.62 -3.16
N LYS A 52 26.21 8.33 -3.04
CA LYS A 52 27.39 8.15 -3.91
C LYS A 52 28.30 7.02 -3.45
N ASN A 53 28.39 6.77 -2.14
CA ASN A 53 29.24 5.72 -1.58
C ASN A 53 28.58 4.35 -1.80
N GLU A 54 29.25 3.46 -2.53
CA GLU A 54 28.70 2.15 -2.92
C GLU A 54 28.42 1.23 -1.72
N THR A 55 29.32 1.21 -0.73
CA THR A 55 29.14 0.42 0.49
C THR A 55 27.91 0.88 1.26
N GLN A 56 27.78 2.19 1.47
CA GLN A 56 26.64 2.78 2.17
C GLN A 56 25.35 2.53 1.38
N LYS A 57 25.38 2.68 0.06
CA LYS A 57 24.24 2.42 -0.81
C LYS A 57 23.75 0.98 -0.69
N LYS A 58 24.69 0.02 -0.66
CA LYS A 58 24.36 -1.40 -0.48
C LYS A 58 23.72 -1.67 0.89
N ILE A 59 24.29 -1.13 1.96
CA ILE A 59 23.73 -1.27 3.32
C ILE A 59 22.30 -0.71 3.39
N THR A 60 22.08 0.49 2.85
CA THR A 60 20.75 1.12 2.81
C THR A 60 19.77 0.31 1.94
N MET A 61 20.19 -0.21 0.79
CA MET A 61 19.34 -1.06 -0.04
C MET A 61 18.93 -2.36 0.67
N GLU A 62 19.83 -2.99 1.43
CA GLU A 62 19.52 -4.16 2.24
C GLU A 62 18.51 -3.85 3.36
N GLN A 63 18.63 -2.67 3.99
CA GLN A 63 17.67 -2.18 5.00
C GLN A 63 16.30 -1.92 4.40
N ASN A 64 16.22 -1.19 3.28
CA ASN A 64 14.97 -0.90 2.58
C ASN A 64 14.27 -2.20 2.13
N PHE A 65 15.04 -3.20 1.67
CA PHE A 65 14.49 -4.50 1.30
C PHE A 65 13.93 -5.27 2.50
N LYS A 66 14.58 -5.18 3.67
CA LYS A 66 14.06 -5.77 4.91
C LYS A 66 12.75 -5.09 5.33
N HIS A 67 12.68 -3.77 5.32
CA HIS A 67 11.47 -3.01 5.65
C HIS A 67 10.34 -3.31 4.67
N PHE A 68 10.64 -3.41 3.37
CA PHE A 68 9.65 -3.82 2.37
C PHE A 68 9.05 -5.20 2.68
N LYS A 69 9.86 -6.19 3.09
CA LYS A 69 9.34 -7.50 3.49
C LYS A 69 8.42 -7.43 4.71
N GLU A 70 8.73 -6.58 5.67
CA GLU A 70 7.89 -6.38 6.86
C GLU A 70 6.53 -5.77 6.48
N ILE A 71 6.52 -4.77 5.59
CA ILE A 71 5.32 -4.21 4.98
C ILE A 71 4.52 -5.28 4.25
N MET A 72 5.17 -6.08 3.38
CA MET A 72 4.52 -7.17 2.65
C MET A 72 3.84 -8.17 3.58
N ASN A 73 4.55 -8.65 4.61
CA ASN A 73 4.02 -9.63 5.55
C ASN A 73 2.83 -9.08 6.33
N THR A 74 2.88 -7.80 6.71
CA THR A 74 1.79 -7.12 7.40
C THR A 74 0.56 -6.98 6.51
N ILE A 75 0.74 -6.50 5.27
CA ILE A 75 -0.35 -6.34 4.30
C ILE A 75 -0.96 -7.70 3.92
N TYR A 76 -0.16 -8.75 3.77
CA TYR A 76 -0.68 -10.09 3.50
C TYR A 76 -1.51 -10.63 4.67
N SER A 77 -1.11 -10.32 5.90
CA SER A 77 -1.79 -10.81 7.11
C SER A 77 -3.08 -10.06 7.44
N TYR A 78 -3.14 -8.76 7.17
CA TYR A 78 -4.22 -7.88 7.67
C TYR A 78 -4.87 -6.98 6.61
N GLY A 79 -4.25 -6.84 5.43
CA GLY A 79 -4.73 -5.97 4.36
C GLY A 79 -5.85 -6.59 3.53
N THR A 80 -6.49 -5.75 2.71
CA THR A 80 -7.51 -6.20 1.76
C THR A 80 -6.88 -6.87 0.54
N GLU A 81 -7.69 -7.63 -0.21
CA GLU A 81 -7.27 -8.23 -1.49
C GLU A 81 -6.72 -7.18 -2.47
N LYS A 82 -7.26 -5.96 -2.48
CA LYS A 82 -6.79 -4.87 -3.34
C LYS A 82 -5.39 -4.41 -2.95
N SER A 83 -5.15 -4.20 -1.66
CA SER A 83 -3.82 -3.87 -1.13
C SER A 83 -2.80 -4.98 -1.42
N ILE A 84 -3.19 -6.25 -1.24
CA ILE A 84 -2.34 -7.41 -1.55
C ILE A 84 -1.99 -7.47 -3.05
N LYS A 85 -2.95 -7.18 -3.94
CA LYS A 85 -2.72 -7.15 -5.40
C LYS A 85 -1.71 -6.07 -5.81
N ILE A 86 -1.78 -4.88 -5.23
CA ILE A 86 -0.82 -3.80 -5.49
C ILE A 86 0.59 -4.24 -5.06
N VAL A 87 0.75 -4.75 -3.83
CA VAL A 87 2.04 -5.26 -3.33
C VAL A 87 2.58 -6.40 -4.20
N SER A 88 1.71 -7.31 -4.63
CA SER A 88 2.09 -8.43 -5.50
C SER A 88 2.63 -7.93 -6.86
N LEU A 89 2.02 -6.88 -7.41
CA LEU A 89 2.51 -6.23 -8.63
C LEU A 89 3.89 -5.59 -8.40
N MET A 90 4.05 -4.82 -7.32
CA MET A 90 5.33 -4.20 -6.97
C MET A 90 6.45 -5.24 -6.85
N GLN A 91 6.17 -6.38 -6.20
CA GLN A 91 7.14 -7.47 -6.06
C GLN A 91 7.47 -8.12 -7.41
N LYS A 92 6.46 -8.33 -8.26
CA LYS A 92 6.64 -8.88 -9.61
C LYS A 92 7.52 -7.97 -10.47
N GLU A 93 7.29 -6.67 -10.44
CA GLU A 93 8.07 -5.68 -11.19
C GLU A 93 9.51 -5.59 -10.68
N ASN A 94 9.71 -5.59 -9.36
CA ASN A 94 11.04 -5.63 -8.75
C ASN A 94 11.83 -6.89 -9.14
N TYR A 95 11.18 -8.07 -9.19
CA TYR A 95 11.85 -9.30 -9.65
C TYR A 95 12.18 -9.25 -11.14
N ALA A 96 11.26 -8.78 -11.98
CA ALA A 96 11.46 -8.69 -13.44
C ALA A 96 12.65 -7.78 -13.81
N ALA A 97 12.94 -6.77 -12.99
CA ALA A 97 14.08 -5.89 -13.17
C ALA A 97 15.45 -6.55 -12.93
N ASN A 98 15.52 -7.77 -12.36
CA ASN A 98 16.78 -8.49 -12.10
C ASN A 98 17.86 -7.63 -11.42
N GLY A 99 17.47 -6.74 -10.49
CA GLY A 99 18.38 -5.82 -9.82
C GLY A 99 18.83 -4.60 -10.64
N LYS A 100 18.41 -4.47 -11.91
CA LYS A 100 18.63 -3.27 -12.75
C LYS A 100 17.47 -2.28 -12.56
N THR A 101 17.42 -1.64 -11.40
CA THR A 101 16.42 -0.61 -11.07
C THR A 101 16.41 0.57 -12.04
N ALA A 102 17.50 0.84 -12.76
CA ALA A 102 17.57 1.87 -13.81
C ALA A 102 16.66 1.59 -15.03
N SER A 103 16.17 0.35 -15.17
CA SER A 103 15.25 -0.04 -16.25
C SER A 103 13.76 0.00 -15.85
N LEU A 104 13.48 0.25 -14.57
CA LEU A 104 12.11 0.37 -14.09
C LEU A 104 11.57 1.77 -14.37
N ASP A 105 10.34 1.84 -14.87
CA ASP A 105 9.61 3.08 -15.04
C ASP A 105 9.40 3.73 -13.66
N LYS A 106 10.13 4.82 -13.41
CA LYS A 106 10.12 5.54 -12.14
C LYS A 106 8.72 6.07 -11.80
N TYR A 107 7.95 6.52 -12.82
CA TYR A 107 6.63 7.07 -12.61
C TYR A 107 5.68 5.96 -12.16
N ARG A 108 5.73 4.81 -12.83
CA ARG A 108 4.94 3.63 -12.45
C ARG A 108 5.31 3.07 -11.08
N MET A 109 6.59 3.02 -10.74
CA MET A 109 7.03 2.58 -9.41
C MET A 109 6.49 3.50 -8.33
N MET A 110 6.69 4.81 -8.46
CA MET A 110 6.18 5.80 -7.49
C MET A 110 4.64 5.76 -7.40
N SER A 111 3.95 5.68 -8.54
CA SER A 111 2.49 5.49 -8.58
C SER A 111 2.03 4.23 -7.85
N SER A 112 2.79 3.13 -7.92
CA SER A 112 2.45 1.90 -7.19
C SER A 112 2.52 2.09 -5.67
N TYR A 113 3.55 2.78 -5.16
CA TYR A 113 3.67 3.09 -3.72
C TYR A 113 2.56 4.03 -3.25
N VAL A 114 2.29 5.10 -4.00
CA VAL A 114 1.25 6.07 -3.63
C VAL A 114 -0.14 5.43 -3.69
N LEU A 115 -0.42 4.63 -4.73
CA LEU A 115 -1.68 3.89 -4.84
C LEU A 115 -1.86 2.87 -3.72
N LEU A 116 -0.78 2.20 -3.29
CA LEU A 116 -0.84 1.30 -2.14
C LEU A 116 -1.23 2.04 -0.87
N ALA A 117 -0.58 3.16 -0.59
CA ALA A 117 -0.89 3.98 0.58
C ALA A 117 -2.33 4.51 0.53
N THR A 118 -2.78 4.99 -0.64
CA THR A 118 -4.15 5.46 -0.87
C THR A 118 -5.19 4.34 -0.69
N GLN A 119 -4.93 3.14 -1.23
CA GLN A 119 -5.82 1.99 -1.08
C GLN A 119 -5.95 1.59 0.39
N ILE A 120 -4.82 1.46 1.11
CA ILE A 120 -4.84 1.09 2.53
C ILE A 120 -5.55 2.16 3.36
N LYS A 121 -5.25 3.45 3.11
CA LYS A 121 -5.92 4.56 3.79
C LYS A 121 -7.43 4.48 3.60
N HIS A 122 -7.88 4.25 2.37
CA HIS A 122 -9.29 4.07 2.08
C HIS A 122 -9.87 2.83 2.79
N ASP A 123 -9.16 1.71 2.80
CA ASP A 123 -9.61 0.47 3.46
C ASP A 123 -9.81 0.65 4.98
N VAL A 124 -9.02 1.52 5.61
CA VAL A 124 -9.08 1.80 7.06
C VAL A 124 -10.08 2.90 7.40
N THR A 125 -10.20 3.92 6.55
CA THR A 125 -10.92 5.17 6.89
C THR A 125 -12.19 5.40 6.08
N GLU A 126 -12.41 4.62 5.00
CA GLU A 126 -13.44 4.83 3.98
C GLU A 126 -13.34 6.18 3.23
N ILE A 127 -12.31 6.99 3.51
CA ILE A 127 -12.08 8.28 2.87
C ILE A 127 -11.28 8.05 1.58
N SER A 128 -11.87 8.42 0.45
CA SER A 128 -11.19 8.42 -0.85
C SER A 128 -10.47 9.74 -1.07
N VAL A 129 -9.18 9.68 -1.44
CA VAL A 129 -8.35 10.85 -1.76
C VAL A 129 -7.59 10.56 -3.04
N SER A 130 -7.49 11.55 -3.92
CA SER A 130 -6.70 11.42 -5.14
C SER A 130 -5.21 11.22 -4.81
N PRO A 131 -4.53 10.21 -5.38
CA PRO A 131 -3.08 10.06 -5.33
C PRO A 131 -2.32 11.31 -5.80
N GLU A 132 -2.91 12.11 -6.69
CA GLU A 132 -2.34 13.38 -7.20
C GLU A 132 -1.90 14.31 -6.07
N LEU A 133 -2.71 14.41 -5.01
CA LEU A 133 -2.43 15.31 -3.89
C LEU A 133 -1.11 14.94 -3.18
N TRP A 134 -0.76 13.66 -3.13
CA TRP A 134 0.54 13.27 -2.58
C TRP A 134 1.69 13.73 -3.48
N PHE A 135 1.55 13.57 -4.80
CA PHE A 135 2.58 14.00 -5.75
C PHE A 135 2.78 15.51 -5.70
N GLN A 136 1.70 16.30 -5.68
CA GLN A 136 1.75 17.76 -5.53
C GLN A 136 2.37 18.19 -4.21
N MET A 137 2.06 17.48 -3.12
CA MET A 137 2.62 17.76 -1.80
C MET A 137 4.12 17.45 -1.72
N ARG A 138 4.59 16.38 -2.38
CA ARG A 138 5.95 15.85 -2.17
C ARG A 138 6.96 16.27 -3.23
N LEU A 139 6.55 16.38 -4.49
CA LEU A 139 7.45 16.59 -5.62
C LEU A 139 7.45 18.05 -6.05
N THR A 140 8.62 18.68 -6.01
CA THR A 140 8.79 20.08 -6.42
C THR A 140 8.62 20.29 -7.93
N ASP A 141 8.85 19.25 -8.72
CA ASP A 141 8.78 19.24 -10.18
C ASP A 141 7.58 18.43 -10.70
N TYR A 142 6.54 18.24 -9.87
CA TYR A 142 5.34 17.49 -10.26
C TYR A 142 4.73 18.03 -11.55
N GLU A 143 4.49 19.34 -11.64
CA GLU A 143 3.83 19.96 -12.79
C GLU A 143 4.55 19.69 -14.12
N ALA A 144 5.89 19.64 -14.11
CA ALA A 144 6.67 19.34 -15.30
C ALA A 144 6.56 17.88 -15.76
N ASN A 145 6.18 16.97 -14.85
CA ASN A 145 6.09 15.53 -15.09
C ASN A 145 4.66 15.00 -14.94
N ARG A 146 3.67 15.90 -14.85
CA ARG A 146 2.30 15.57 -14.47
C ARG A 146 1.68 14.50 -15.35
N GLU A 147 1.86 14.62 -16.67
CA GLU A 147 1.29 13.71 -17.66
C GLU A 147 1.86 12.29 -17.51
N GLU A 148 3.15 12.15 -17.24
CA GLU A 148 3.78 10.83 -17.03
C GLU A 148 3.22 10.15 -15.77
N PHE A 149 3.10 10.89 -14.67
CA PHE A 149 2.46 10.37 -13.46
C PHE A 149 0.99 10.01 -13.67
N MET A 150 0.24 10.86 -14.38
CA MET A 150 -1.17 10.60 -14.71
C MET A 150 -1.32 9.33 -15.52
N ASN A 151 -0.53 9.18 -16.59
CA ASN A 151 -0.56 8.00 -17.46
C ASN A 151 -0.19 6.73 -16.70
N ALA A 152 0.91 6.76 -15.93
CA ALA A 152 1.37 5.62 -15.14
C ALA A 152 0.36 5.23 -14.05
N ASN A 153 -0.16 6.21 -13.29
CA ASN A 153 -1.15 5.99 -12.24
C ASN A 153 -2.45 5.44 -12.78
N ASN A 154 -3.01 6.07 -13.81
CA ASN A 154 -4.34 5.69 -14.32
C ASN A 154 -4.30 4.31 -14.96
N LYS A 155 -3.20 3.97 -15.64
CA LYS A 155 -2.96 2.62 -16.16
C LYS A 155 -2.93 1.58 -15.02
N LEU A 156 -2.28 1.86 -13.90
CA LEU A 156 -2.28 0.98 -12.73
C LEU A 156 -3.68 0.82 -12.12
N VAL A 157 -4.44 1.92 -12.03
CA VAL A 157 -5.83 1.90 -11.56
C VAL A 157 -6.67 0.96 -12.43
N ASP A 158 -6.54 1.05 -13.75
CA ASP A 158 -7.27 0.20 -14.69
C ASP A 158 -6.83 -1.27 -14.61
N GLU A 159 -5.52 -1.55 -14.62
CA GLU A 159 -4.95 -2.90 -14.56
C GLU A 159 -5.37 -3.66 -13.28
N LEU A 160 -5.35 -2.96 -12.14
CA LEU A 160 -5.67 -3.53 -10.83
C LEU A 160 -7.18 -3.40 -10.48
N LYS A 161 -7.95 -2.74 -11.37
CA LYS A 161 -9.38 -2.44 -11.20
C LYS A 161 -9.64 -1.73 -9.87
N LEU A 162 -8.84 -0.71 -9.55
CA LEU A 162 -9.00 0.10 -8.34
C LEU A 162 -10.18 1.06 -8.52
N LYS A 163 -10.45 1.85 -7.48
CA LYS A 163 -11.49 2.88 -7.52
C LYS A 163 -11.17 3.96 -8.55
N GLU A 164 -12.18 4.41 -9.30
CA GLU A 164 -12.03 5.48 -10.29
C GLU A 164 -11.60 6.81 -9.65
N GLU A 165 -11.99 7.03 -8.39
CA GLU A 165 -11.55 8.17 -7.58
C GLU A 165 -10.03 8.21 -7.34
N PHE A 166 -9.32 7.11 -7.63
CA PHE A 166 -7.86 7.06 -7.55
C PHE A 166 -7.17 7.47 -8.85
N LYS A 167 -7.93 7.79 -9.91
CA LYS A 167 -7.38 8.36 -11.14
C LYS A 167 -7.01 9.83 -10.94
N ILE A 168 -5.89 10.21 -11.54
CA ILE A 168 -5.44 11.60 -11.71
C ILE A 168 -6.22 12.20 -12.89
N LYS A 169 -6.76 13.41 -12.74
CA LYS A 169 -7.70 14.02 -13.69
C LYS A 169 -7.07 15.12 -14.52
#